data_AF-A0A812R1J5-F1
#
_entry.id   AF-A0A812R1J5-F1
#
_cell.length_a   1.000
_cell.length_b   1.000
_cell.length_c   1.000
_cell.angle_alpha   90.00
_cell.angle_beta   90.00
_cell.angle_gamma   90.00
#
_symmetry.space_group_name_H-M   'P 1'
#
loop_
_entity.id
_entity.type
_entity.pdbx_description
1 polymer ?
#
loop_
_entity_poly.entity_id
_entity_poly.type
_entity_poly.pdbx_seq_one_letter_code
_entity_poly.pdbx_strand_id
1 'polypeptide(L)'
;MLKDIIFSTVAAARSAGLSVEVNRFDLFHGHVVQRRNGDIVLLLHASEYPARNLESFPVNLGYCQIDSPLEYHSATMQFRNLLVLFSDRVRAFALDAEADTVKALIPEYARKPVYVLYEDTLGEPLADVYFLPEKPLGWVFRSSKRALRAQRSKL
;
A
#
# COMPACT_ATOMS: atom_id res chain seq x y z
N MET A 1 8.13 -14.83 -8.84
CA MET A 1 6.83 -15.20 -8.23
C MET A 1 6.07 -13.99 -7.68
N LEU A 2 6.54 -13.31 -6.61
CA LEU A 2 5.80 -12.16 -6.05
C LEU A 2 5.68 -10.98 -7.03
N LYS A 3 6.78 -10.62 -7.69
CA LYS A 3 6.82 -9.61 -8.74
C LYS A 3 5.79 -9.90 -9.84
N ASP A 4 5.74 -11.16 -10.29
CA ASP A 4 4.83 -11.61 -11.35
C ASP A 4 3.37 -11.49 -10.93
N ILE A 5 3.04 -11.88 -9.69
CA ILE A 5 1.69 -11.74 -9.11
C ILE A 5 1.24 -10.28 -9.06
N ILE A 6 2.14 -9.37 -8.67
CA ILE A 6 1.82 -7.94 -8.58
C ILE A 6 1.53 -7.38 -9.98
N PHE A 7 2.42 -7.60 -10.95
CA PHE A 7 2.22 -7.07 -12.30
C PHE A 7 1.06 -7.75 -13.03
N SER A 8 0.78 -9.04 -12.78
CA SER A 8 -0.42 -9.70 -13.32
C SER A 8 -1.70 -9.13 -12.74
N THR A 9 -1.70 -8.67 -11.48
CA THR A 9 -2.86 -8.02 -10.85
C THR A 9 -3.18 -6.70 -11.52
N VAL A 10 -2.17 -5.87 -11.81
CA VAL A 10 -2.35 -4.61 -12.53
C VAL A 10 -2.91 -4.87 -13.94
N ALA A 11 -2.38 -5.87 -14.64
CA ALA A 11 -2.88 -6.25 -15.96
C ALA A 11 -4.34 -6.74 -15.92
N ALA A 12 -4.72 -7.52 -14.91
CA ALA A 12 -6.09 -7.98 -14.71
C ALA A 12 -7.05 -6.82 -14.39
N ALA A 13 -6.64 -5.87 -13.55
CA ALA A 13 -7.42 -4.67 -13.23
C ALA A 13 -7.70 -3.83 -14.49
N ARG A 14 -6.67 -3.60 -15.32
CA ARG A 14 -6.82 -2.92 -16.62
C ARG A 14 -7.78 -3.66 -17.55
N SER A 15 -7.69 -4.98 -17.61
CA SER A 15 -8.58 -5.82 -18.42
C SER A 15 -10.04 -5.74 -17.94
N ALA A 16 -10.26 -5.46 -16.66
CA ALA A 16 -11.58 -5.23 -16.07
C ALA A 16 -12.09 -3.78 -16.24
N GLY A 17 -11.37 -2.92 -16.96
CA GLY A 17 -11.75 -1.52 -17.23
C GLY A 17 -11.33 -0.53 -16.14
N LEU A 18 -10.52 -0.94 -15.16
CA LEU A 18 -10.00 -0.03 -14.14
C LEU A 18 -8.79 0.74 -14.67
N SER A 19 -8.77 2.05 -14.44
CA SER A 19 -7.66 2.94 -14.83
C SER A 19 -6.49 2.84 -13.84
N VAL A 20 -5.87 1.67 -13.74
CA VAL A 20 -4.70 1.43 -12.89
C VAL A 20 -3.45 1.51 -13.76
N GLU A 21 -2.50 2.38 -13.39
CA GLU A 21 -1.17 2.41 -13.99
C GLU A 21 -0.11 2.26 -12.91
N VAL A 22 0.92 1.48 -13.20
CA VAL A 22 2.13 1.39 -12.36
C VAL A 22 3.34 1.66 -13.22
N ASN A 23 4.24 2.49 -12.72
CA ASN A 23 5.51 2.85 -13.32
C ASN A 23 6.66 2.48 -12.37
N ARG A 24 7.90 2.74 -12.78
CA ARG A 24 9.10 2.37 -11.98
C ARG A 24 9.17 3.07 -10.61
N PHE A 25 8.39 4.14 -10.44
CA PHE A 25 8.24 4.87 -9.21
C PHE A 25 7.10 4.39 -8.32
N ASP A 26 6.21 3.56 -8.87
CA ASP A 26 5.14 2.93 -8.13
C ASP A 26 5.64 1.60 -7.55
N LEU A 27 5.16 1.22 -6.37
CA LEU A 27 5.53 -0.01 -5.66
C LEU A 27 6.96 -0.04 -5.10
N PHE A 28 7.66 1.08 -4.92
CA PHE A 28 8.99 1.06 -4.27
C PHE A 28 8.98 0.48 -2.86
N HIS A 29 7.83 0.56 -2.21
CA HIS A 29 7.65 0.23 -0.82
C HIS A 29 6.31 -0.47 -0.61
N GLY A 30 6.33 -1.52 0.19
CA GLY A 30 5.13 -2.20 0.66
C GLY A 30 5.32 -2.72 2.07
N HIS A 31 4.23 -3.13 2.68
CA HIS A 31 4.18 -3.59 4.06
C HIS A 31 3.67 -5.02 4.13
N VAL A 32 4.43 -5.88 4.81
CA VAL A 32 4.01 -7.24 5.14
C VAL A 32 3.32 -7.18 6.48
N VAL A 33 2.10 -7.66 6.51
CA VAL A 33 1.21 -7.58 7.67
C VAL A 33 0.68 -8.96 8.00
N GLN A 34 0.70 -9.34 9.27
CA GLN A 34 0.04 -10.54 9.75
C GLN A 34 -1.34 -10.20 10.31
N ARG A 35 -2.37 -10.85 9.76
CA ARG A 35 -3.74 -10.74 10.27
C ARG A 35 -3.91 -11.59 11.52
N ARG A 36 -4.95 -11.29 12.31
CA ARG A 36 -5.26 -12.02 13.56
C ARG A 36 -5.48 -13.52 13.38
N ASN A 37 -5.94 -13.94 12.21
CA ASN A 37 -6.15 -15.34 11.86
C ASN A 37 -4.87 -16.03 11.35
N GLY A 38 -3.73 -15.33 11.32
CA GLY A 38 -2.44 -15.85 10.86
C GLY A 38 -2.12 -15.60 9.39
N ASP A 39 -3.10 -15.22 8.57
CA ASP A 39 -2.89 -14.90 7.15
C ASP A 39 -1.89 -13.75 6.99
N ILE A 40 -1.12 -13.80 5.91
CA ILE A 40 -0.18 -12.74 5.55
C ILE A 40 -0.80 -11.87 4.46
N VAL A 41 -0.69 -10.55 4.61
CA VAL A 41 -1.07 -9.57 3.61
C VAL A 41 0.17 -8.78 3.22
N LEU A 42 0.35 -8.58 1.92
CA LEU A 42 1.27 -7.58 1.39
C LEU A 42 0.44 -6.37 0.92
N LEU A 43 0.58 -5.26 1.60
CA LEU A 43 0.06 -3.96 1.19
C LEU A 43 1.10 -3.27 0.30
N LEU A 44 0.67 -2.80 -0.87
CA LEU A 44 1.51 -2.10 -1.84
C LEU A 44 0.86 -0.77 -2.21
N HIS A 45 1.69 0.23 -2.49
CA HIS A 45 1.24 1.51 -3.02
C HIS A 45 1.45 1.55 -4.54
N ALA A 46 0.35 1.51 -5.29
CA ALA A 46 0.30 1.56 -6.74
C ALA A 46 0.44 2.98 -7.32
N SER A 47 0.31 4.02 -6.48
CA SER A 47 0.54 5.41 -6.86
C SER A 47 1.25 6.14 -5.73
N GLU A 48 2.35 6.79 -6.07
CA GLU A 48 3.00 7.79 -5.21
C GLU A 48 2.10 9.01 -4.99
N TYR A 49 2.46 9.85 -4.02
CA TYR A 49 1.70 11.07 -3.74
C TYR A 49 1.91 12.14 -4.83
N PRO A 50 0.84 12.81 -5.29
CA PRO A 50 0.95 13.92 -6.22
C PRO A 50 1.76 15.07 -5.65
N ALA A 51 2.43 15.83 -6.52
CA ALA A 51 3.06 17.09 -6.14
C ALA A 51 2.03 18.01 -5.48
N ARG A 52 2.50 18.79 -4.50
CA ARG A 52 1.66 19.79 -3.86
C ARG A 52 1.28 20.85 -4.88
N ASN A 53 0.00 21.04 -5.09
CA ASN A 53 -0.56 22.08 -5.94
C ASN A 53 -1.65 22.80 -5.15
N LEU A 54 -1.57 24.13 -5.00
CA LEU A 54 -2.49 24.89 -4.16
C LEU A 54 -3.95 24.85 -4.65
N GLU A 55 -4.17 24.54 -5.92
CA GLU A 55 -5.49 24.48 -6.54
C GLU A 55 -6.05 23.05 -6.56
N SER A 56 -5.26 22.08 -7.04
CA SER A 56 -5.74 20.71 -7.28
C SER A 56 -5.42 19.70 -6.17
N PHE A 57 -4.34 19.91 -5.39
CA PHE A 57 -3.94 19.03 -4.29
C PHE A 57 -3.16 19.82 -3.21
N PRO A 58 -3.86 20.62 -2.38
CA PRO A 58 -3.22 21.56 -1.45
C PRO A 58 -2.68 20.88 -0.18
N VAL A 59 -2.51 19.55 -0.19
CA VAL A 59 -2.01 18.78 0.96
C VAL A 59 -0.49 18.79 0.93
N ASN A 60 0.13 19.18 2.05
CA ASN A 60 1.57 19.10 2.25
C ASN A 60 1.92 17.81 3.00
N LEU A 61 2.59 16.89 2.31
CA LEU A 61 3.06 15.61 2.83
C LEU A 61 4.59 15.59 2.99
N GLY A 62 5.25 16.74 2.85
CA GLY A 62 6.69 16.90 3.08
C GLY A 62 7.53 16.08 2.10
N TYR A 63 8.47 15.30 2.63
CA TYR A 63 9.43 14.51 1.84
C TYR A 63 8.76 13.58 0.83
N CYS A 64 7.54 13.09 1.10
CA CYS A 64 6.81 12.19 0.21
C CYS A 64 6.34 12.86 -1.11
N GLN A 65 6.46 14.18 -1.24
CA GLN A 65 6.08 14.93 -2.44
C GLN A 65 7.26 15.62 -3.13
N ILE A 66 8.46 15.55 -2.54
CA ILE A 66 9.63 16.23 -3.10
C ILE A 66 9.90 15.66 -4.49
N ASP A 67 9.98 16.56 -5.46
CA ASP A 67 10.21 16.26 -6.88
C ASP A 67 9.21 15.25 -7.49
N SER A 68 8.03 15.08 -6.88
CA SER A 68 6.97 14.24 -7.46
C SER A 68 6.49 14.86 -8.77
N PRO A 69 6.55 14.15 -9.91
CA PRO A 69 6.06 14.66 -11.19
C PRO A 69 4.54 14.44 -11.36
N LEU A 70 3.88 13.83 -10.37
CA LEU A 70 2.50 13.38 -10.49
C LEU A 70 1.52 14.52 -10.25
N GLU A 71 0.58 14.70 -11.17
CA GLU A 71 -0.62 15.53 -10.99
C GLU A 71 -1.71 14.74 -10.27
N TYR A 72 -2.55 15.45 -9.51
CA TYR A 72 -3.64 14.81 -8.78
C TYR A 72 -4.81 14.47 -9.70
N HIS A 73 -5.18 13.18 -9.73
CA HIS A 73 -6.41 12.69 -10.33
C HIS A 73 -7.14 11.78 -9.35
N SER A 74 -8.34 12.16 -8.94
CA SER A 74 -9.13 11.39 -7.95
C SER A 74 -9.44 9.97 -8.41
N ALA A 75 -9.70 9.77 -9.71
CA ALA A 75 -10.00 8.47 -10.30
C ALA A 75 -8.84 7.48 -10.17
N THR A 76 -7.59 7.94 -10.15
CA THR A 76 -6.40 7.11 -9.94
C THR A 76 -6.09 6.97 -8.45
N MET A 77 -6.17 8.07 -7.71
CA MET A 77 -5.81 8.11 -6.28
C MET A 77 -6.69 7.22 -5.41
N GLN A 78 -7.96 7.00 -5.78
CA GLN A 78 -8.84 6.06 -5.05
C GLN A 78 -8.40 4.60 -5.15
N PHE A 79 -7.58 4.22 -6.15
CA PHE A 79 -7.08 2.85 -6.34
C PHE A 79 -5.60 2.70 -5.95
N ARG A 80 -5.05 3.65 -5.19
CA ARG A 80 -3.61 3.70 -4.92
C ARG A 80 -3.07 2.57 -4.06
N ASN A 81 -3.90 1.75 -3.43
CA ASN A 81 -3.45 0.61 -2.63
C ASN A 81 -3.83 -0.72 -3.28
N LEU A 82 -2.85 -1.61 -3.41
CA LEU A 82 -3.06 -3.00 -3.78
C LEU A 82 -2.82 -3.88 -2.55
N LEU A 83 -3.64 -4.92 -2.40
CA LEU A 83 -3.44 -5.97 -1.40
C LEU A 83 -3.18 -7.30 -2.07
N VAL A 84 -2.17 -8.03 -1.60
CA VAL A 84 -1.99 -9.44 -1.91
C VAL A 84 -2.16 -10.24 -0.62
N LEU A 85 -3.20 -11.06 -0.56
CA LEU A 85 -3.51 -11.94 0.56
C LEU A 85 -2.93 -13.33 0.30
N PHE A 86 -2.09 -13.78 1.20
CA PHE A 86 -1.53 -15.13 1.27
C PHE A 86 -2.29 -15.91 2.35
N SER A 87 -3.37 -16.59 1.92
CA SER A 87 -4.12 -17.56 2.72
C SER A 87 -3.96 -18.96 2.12
N ASP A 88 -4.96 -19.83 2.29
CA ASP A 88 -5.15 -21.08 1.52
C ASP A 88 -4.97 -20.91 0.00
N ARG A 89 -5.31 -19.72 -0.53
CA ARG A 89 -5.08 -19.31 -1.91
C ARG A 89 -4.53 -17.89 -1.95
N VAL A 90 -3.60 -17.65 -2.87
CA VAL A 90 -3.11 -16.28 -3.11
C VAL A 90 -4.17 -15.51 -3.89
N ARG A 91 -4.58 -14.37 -3.35
CA ARG A 91 -5.54 -13.45 -3.98
C ARG A 91 -4.98 -12.05 -3.97
N ALA A 92 -5.22 -11.29 -5.03
CA ALA A 92 -4.76 -9.92 -5.14
C ALA A 92 -5.92 -9.00 -5.51
N PHE A 93 -5.92 -7.80 -4.93
CA PHE A 93 -7.01 -6.83 -5.02
C PHE A 93 -6.44 -5.44 -5.25
N ALA A 94 -7.00 -4.68 -6.20
CA ALA A 94 -6.91 -3.23 -6.19
C ALA A 94 -8.03 -2.70 -5.29
N LEU A 95 -7.70 -1.95 -4.25
CA LEU A 95 -8.70 -1.43 -3.32
C LEU A 95 -9.29 -0.13 -3.85
N ASP A 96 -10.57 -0.16 -4.17
CA ASP A 96 -11.38 1.03 -4.42
C ASP A 96 -11.70 1.74 -3.10
N ALA A 97 -11.04 2.86 -2.82
CA ALA A 97 -11.32 3.66 -1.63
C ALA A 97 -12.73 4.26 -1.61
N GLU A 98 -13.39 4.34 -2.77
CA GLU A 98 -14.74 4.90 -2.89
C GLU A 98 -15.84 3.85 -2.84
N ALA A 99 -15.53 2.55 -2.90
CA ALA A 99 -16.51 1.49 -2.72
C ALA A 99 -17.16 1.55 -1.33
N ASP A 100 -18.49 1.36 -1.26
CA ASP A 100 -19.26 1.43 -0.02
C ASP A 100 -18.75 0.46 1.05
N THR A 101 -18.36 -0.74 0.64
CA THR A 101 -17.78 -1.75 1.54
C THR A 101 -16.45 -1.29 2.13
N VAL A 102 -15.61 -0.59 1.36
CA VAL A 102 -14.33 -0.07 1.85
C VAL A 102 -14.55 1.10 2.80
N LYS A 103 -15.45 2.03 2.47
CA LYS A 103 -15.86 3.12 3.38
C LYS A 103 -16.40 2.60 4.71
N ALA A 104 -17.17 1.51 4.68
CA ALA A 104 -17.74 0.90 5.87
C ALA A 104 -16.72 0.15 6.74
N LEU A 105 -15.78 -0.57 6.11
CA LEU A 105 -14.81 -1.41 6.82
C LEU A 105 -13.52 -0.65 7.21
N ILE A 106 -13.10 0.32 6.40
CA ILE A 106 -11.84 1.06 6.54
C ILE A 106 -12.08 2.55 6.21
N PRO A 107 -12.85 3.26 7.04
CA PRO A 107 -13.25 4.64 6.77
C PRO A 107 -12.06 5.62 6.66
N GLU A 108 -10.93 5.33 7.30
CA GLU A 108 -9.71 6.12 7.19
C GLU A 108 -9.11 6.10 5.78
N TYR A 109 -9.22 4.99 5.05
CA TYR A 109 -8.72 4.87 3.68
C TYR A 109 -9.56 5.67 2.70
N ALA A 110 -10.85 5.85 2.97
CA ALA A 110 -11.75 6.64 2.13
C ALA A 110 -11.58 8.17 2.26
N ARG A 111 -10.62 8.65 3.06
CA ARG A 111 -10.40 10.09 3.29
C ARG A 111 -9.70 10.75 2.11
N LYS A 112 -10.46 11.53 1.34
CA LYS A 112 -9.96 12.39 0.27
C LYS A 112 -9.06 13.51 0.82
N PRO A 113 -8.11 14.02 0.02
CA PRO A 113 -7.71 13.52 -1.30
C PRO A 113 -6.58 12.47 -1.23
N VAL A 114 -6.14 12.09 -0.02
CA VAL A 114 -4.88 11.37 0.19
C VAL A 114 -5.05 9.85 0.14
N TYR A 115 -6.21 9.34 0.55
CA TYR A 115 -6.52 7.91 0.61
C TYR A 115 -5.44 7.10 1.34
N VAL A 116 -5.20 7.45 2.60
CA VAL A 116 -4.16 6.82 3.44
C VAL A 116 -4.69 5.51 4.00
N LEU A 117 -3.99 4.42 3.73
CA LEU A 117 -4.19 3.15 4.40
C LEU A 117 -2.95 2.83 5.21
N TYR A 118 -3.07 2.85 6.52
CA TYR A 118 -2.01 2.40 7.41
C TYR A 118 -1.99 0.87 7.45
N GLU A 119 -0.80 0.31 7.47
CA GLU A 119 -0.56 -1.12 7.50
C GLU A 119 -1.10 -1.78 8.78
N ASP A 120 -1.10 -1.06 9.91
CA ASP A 120 -1.60 -1.56 11.19
C ASP A 120 -3.13 -1.63 11.28
N THR A 121 -3.84 -0.94 10.38
CA THR A 121 -5.27 -1.16 10.14
C THR A 121 -5.55 -2.60 9.69
N LEU A 122 -4.63 -3.22 8.95
CA LEU A 122 -4.81 -4.56 8.39
C LEU A 122 -4.37 -5.70 9.34
N GLY A 123 -3.55 -5.40 10.35
CA GLY A 123 -3.00 -6.40 11.27
C GLY A 123 -1.70 -5.95 11.95
N GLU A 124 -0.85 -6.90 12.35
CA GLU A 124 0.48 -6.61 12.91
C GLU A 124 1.50 -6.42 11.77
N PRO A 125 2.12 -5.23 11.63
CA PRO A 125 3.15 -5.01 10.62
C PRO A 125 4.42 -5.78 10.98
N LEU A 126 4.86 -6.67 10.09
CA LEU A 126 6.02 -7.54 10.28
C LEU A 126 7.28 -7.03 9.60
N ALA A 127 7.15 -6.48 8.40
CA ALA A 127 8.29 -6.02 7.62
C ALA A 127 7.90 -5.00 6.57
N ASP A 128 8.88 -4.18 6.19
CA ASP A 128 8.83 -3.33 5.01
C ASP A 128 9.57 -4.01 3.87
N VAL A 129 8.98 -3.96 2.68
CA VAL A 129 9.51 -4.58 1.46
C VAL A 129 9.85 -3.48 0.47
N TYR A 130 11.03 -3.57 -0.15
CA TYR A 130 11.50 -2.57 -1.10
C TYR A 130 11.78 -3.18 -2.47
N PHE A 131 11.19 -2.57 -3.51
CA PHE A 131 11.36 -2.97 -4.90
C PHE A 131 12.31 -1.99 -5.58
N LEU A 132 13.61 -2.23 -5.44
CA LEU A 132 14.63 -1.39 -6.08
C LEU A 132 15.05 -1.99 -7.43
N PRO A 133 15.16 -1.17 -8.51
CA PRO A 133 15.63 -1.64 -9.80
C PRO A 133 16.97 -2.36 -9.69
N GLU A 134 17.10 -3.49 -10.38
CA GLU A 134 18.35 -4.28 -10.48
C GLU A 134 18.90 -4.80 -9.12
N LYS A 135 18.11 -4.69 -8.05
CA LYS A 135 18.44 -5.25 -6.74
C LYS A 135 17.51 -6.43 -6.42
N PRO A 136 17.98 -7.41 -5.64
CA PRO A 136 17.10 -8.37 -5.00
C PRO A 136 16.04 -7.65 -4.16
N LEU A 137 14.90 -8.30 -3.96
CA LEU A 137 13.86 -7.80 -3.08
C LEU A 137 14.43 -7.56 -1.67
N GLY A 138 14.39 -6.32 -1.20
CA GLY A 138 14.88 -5.93 0.11
C GLY A 138 13.80 -6.08 1.17
N TRP A 139 14.19 -6.48 2.39
CA TRP A 139 13.28 -6.63 3.52
C TRP A 139 13.87 -5.95 4.75
N VAL A 140 13.06 -5.17 5.45
CA VAL A 140 13.40 -4.62 6.76
C VAL A 140 12.37 -5.12 7.75
N PHE A 141 12.76 -6.07 8.59
CA PHE A 141 11.87 -6.60 9.63
C PHE A 141 11.61 -5.53 10.69
N ARG A 142 10.34 -5.38 11.05
CA ARG A 142 9.92 -4.52 12.15
C ARG A 142 10.04 -5.30 13.45
N SER A 143 10.73 -4.72 14.43
CA SER A 143 10.74 -5.29 15.79
C SER A 143 9.30 -5.28 16.32
N SER A 144 8.74 -6.45 16.64
CA SER A 144 7.39 -6.49 17.20
C SER A 144 7.33 -5.68 18.49
N LYS A 145 6.23 -4.93 18.70
CA LYS A 145 5.96 -4.28 20.00
C LYS A 145 5.99 -5.30 21.15
N ARG A 146 5.73 -6.58 20.84
CA ARG A 146 5.83 -7.73 21.74
C ARG A 146 7.26 -8.06 22.16
N ALA A 147 8.23 -8.02 21.24
CA ALA A 147 9.65 -8.24 21.54
C ALA A 147 10.21 -7.12 22.44
N LEU A 148 9.85 -5.86 22.16
CA LEU A 148 10.25 -4.71 22.98
C LEU A 148 9.66 -4.73 24.40
N ARG A 149 8.42 -5.23 24.57
CA ARG A 149 7.82 -5.43 25.91
C ARG A 149 8.47 -6.57 26.69
N ALA A 150 8.79 -7.69 26.04
CA ALA A 150 9.47 -8.83 26.69
C ALA A 150 10.92 -8.52 27.12
N GLN A 151 11.56 -7.56 26.45
CA GLN A 151 12.90 -7.09 26.80
C GLN A 151 12.88 -6.09 27.97
N ARG A 152 11.81 -5.29 28.10
CA ARG A 152 11.61 -4.34 29.21
C ARG A 152 11.12 -4.96 30.51
N SER A 153 10.56 -6.17 30.49
CA SER A 153 10.16 -6.90 31.71
C SER A 153 11.29 -7.76 32.31
N LYS A 154 12.51 -7.66 31.76
CA LYS A 154 13.72 -8.36 32.22
C LYS A 154 14.80 -7.38 32.72
N LEU A 155 14.47 -6.10 32.84
CA LEU A 155 15.24 -5.04 33.48
C LEU A 155 14.42 -4.51 34.67
#